data_AF-A0A962IM60-F1
#
_entry.id   AF-A0A962IM60-F1
#
_cell.length_a   1.000
_cell.length_b   1.000
_cell.length_c   1.000
_cell.angle_alpha   90.00
_cell.angle_beta   90.00
_cell.angle_gamma   90.00
#
_symmetry.space_group_name_H-M   'P 1'
#
loop_
_entity.id
_entity.type
_entity.pdbx_description
1 polymer ?
#
loop_
_entity_poly.entity_id
_entity_poly.type
_entity_poly.pdbx_seq_one_letter_code
_entity_poly.pdbx_strand_id
1 'polypeptide(L)'
;FEQPSLATSRSVTGTITSNVFTQQGQLHSSNWGPDPLGDSVDNGRIDAISHVLALDHVYNEWTTENALNASSEWVVTFPTKRFYVDNAIIGGGQAARRPFTRTFGSSGACEPVNLTVFDREENFLQILDFSPSAVGGLALCREVNVITFNQTGDVSDIFASPTARNIRTVEQTIGNPTKVFERGWMDLDLAGFGNGNPFLPPPVGVEHTSRVSNDGDVFYGLPVVGFWAVRIENQAQGESGNNYGGLYRHKGSRRCENDTVGTCGGTL
;
A
#
# COMPACT_ATOMS: atom_id res chain seq x y z
N PHE A 1 24.60 16.12 -11.94
CA PHE A 1 23.34 15.77 -11.26
C PHE A 1 23.61 14.56 -10.39
N GLU A 2 23.89 14.79 -9.11
CA GLU A 2 23.94 13.68 -8.13
C GLU A 2 22.54 13.12 -8.02
N GLN A 3 22.37 11.85 -8.38
CA GLN A 3 21.14 11.13 -8.09
C GLN A 3 21.04 11.00 -6.57
N PRO A 4 19.89 11.27 -5.94
CA PRO A 4 19.68 10.92 -4.55
C PRO A 4 19.98 9.42 -4.39
N SER A 5 21.07 9.13 -3.69
CA SER A 5 21.60 7.79 -3.54
C SER A 5 21.74 7.49 -2.06
N LEU A 6 21.21 6.34 -1.65
CA LEU A 6 21.41 5.81 -0.30
C LEU A 6 22.89 5.37 -0.07
N ALA A 7 23.76 5.49 -1.08
CA ALA A 7 25.17 5.15 -0.99
C ALA A 7 25.93 5.99 0.05
N THR A 8 25.47 7.19 0.39
CA THR A 8 26.07 8.03 1.47
C THR A 8 25.57 7.67 2.86
N SER A 9 24.59 6.75 2.99
CA SER A 9 24.32 6.12 4.29
C SER A 9 25.51 5.27 4.77
N ARG A 10 26.48 4.95 3.88
CA ARG A 10 27.74 4.26 4.19
C ARG A 10 28.54 5.03 5.25
N SER A 11 28.22 4.77 6.50
CA SER A 11 29.18 4.79 7.59
C SER A 11 28.98 3.52 8.42
N VAL A 12 30.13 2.89 8.69
CA VAL A 12 30.43 1.82 9.64
C VAL A 12 29.75 0.46 9.44
N THR A 13 30.60 -0.57 9.44
CA THR A 13 30.32 -1.93 9.91
C THR A 13 29.60 -1.85 11.25
N GLY A 14 28.28 -1.81 11.21
CA GLY A 14 27.47 -1.54 12.39
C GLY A 14 26.01 -1.79 12.07
N THR A 15 25.32 -2.31 13.07
CA THR A 15 23.87 -2.42 13.15
C THR A 15 23.23 -1.05 12.87
N ILE A 16 22.27 -0.99 11.95
CA ILE A 16 21.47 0.19 11.64
C ILE A 16 20.20 0.13 12.47
N THR A 17 19.84 1.22 13.15
CA THR A 17 18.62 1.26 13.97
C THR A 17 17.53 2.04 13.26
N SER A 18 16.34 1.46 13.16
CA SER A 18 15.12 2.15 12.78
C SER A 18 14.35 2.57 14.02
N ASN A 19 13.56 3.64 13.90
CA ASN A 19 12.80 4.21 15.01
C ASN A 19 11.37 4.49 14.54
N VAL A 20 10.39 3.93 15.24
CA VAL A 20 8.96 4.15 14.99
C VAL A 20 8.24 4.46 16.30
N PHE A 21 7.10 5.14 16.22
CA PHE A 21 6.27 5.35 17.39
C PHE A 21 5.23 4.23 17.52
N THR A 22 5.02 3.74 18.74
CA THR A 22 3.93 2.82 19.07
C THR A 22 2.60 3.57 19.20
N GLN A 23 1.49 2.83 19.30
CA GLN A 23 0.15 3.41 19.54
C GLN A 23 0.09 4.29 20.80
N GLN A 24 0.88 3.98 21.83
CA GLN A 24 0.99 4.76 23.06
C GLN A 24 1.95 5.97 22.93
N GLY A 25 2.39 6.29 21.72
CA GLY A 25 3.33 7.37 21.43
C GLY A 25 4.75 7.11 21.95
N GLN A 26 5.08 5.87 22.32
CA GLN A 26 6.43 5.51 22.77
C GLN A 26 7.34 5.25 21.58
N LEU A 27 8.62 5.58 21.71
CA LEU A 27 9.62 5.23 20.71
C LEU A 27 9.94 3.74 20.80
N HIS A 28 9.74 3.01 19.71
CA HIS A 28 10.23 1.65 19.51
C HIS A 28 11.39 1.66 18.52
N SER A 29 12.47 0.97 18.88
CA SER A 29 13.70 0.91 18.08
C SER A 29 13.98 -0.53 17.69
N SER A 30 14.33 -0.75 16.42
CA SER A 30 14.70 -2.07 15.91
C SER A 30 16.04 -2.00 15.19
N ASN A 31 16.87 -2.99 15.44
CA ASN A 31 18.23 -3.11 14.93
C ASN A 31 18.29 -4.01 13.70
N TRP A 32 19.02 -3.56 12.68
CA TRP A 32 19.13 -4.19 11.37
C TRP A 32 20.59 -4.28 10.96
N GLY A 33 21.07 -5.50 10.81
CA GLY A 33 22.41 -5.82 10.36
C GLY A 33 22.38 -7.02 9.41
N PRO A 34 23.56 -7.60 9.13
CA PRO A 34 23.68 -8.84 8.38
C PRO A 34 22.78 -9.92 8.98
N ASP A 35 22.08 -10.64 8.11
CA ASP A 35 21.24 -11.76 8.48
C ASP A 35 21.97 -13.09 8.19
N PRO A 36 22.07 -14.02 9.17
CA PRO A 36 22.62 -15.36 8.95
C PRO A 36 21.96 -16.15 7.82
N LEU A 37 20.70 -15.89 7.49
CA LEU A 37 19.98 -16.54 6.38
C LEU A 37 20.21 -15.86 5.02
N GLY A 38 20.92 -14.73 4.99
CA GLY A 38 21.22 -13.99 3.76
C GLY A 38 20.05 -13.18 3.19
N ASP A 39 18.95 -13.01 3.94
CA ASP A 39 17.77 -12.24 3.50
C ASP A 39 17.98 -10.73 3.63
N SER A 40 18.99 -10.28 4.38
CA SER A 40 19.28 -8.86 4.58
C SER A 40 19.58 -8.11 3.27
N VAL A 41 18.93 -6.97 3.06
CA VAL A 41 19.17 -6.09 1.91
C VAL A 41 20.13 -4.98 2.31
N ASP A 42 21.24 -4.86 1.57
CA ASP A 42 22.32 -3.91 1.85
C ASP A 42 22.79 -3.95 3.32
N ASN A 43 23.03 -5.16 3.84
CA ASN A 43 23.43 -5.42 5.23
C ASN A 43 22.49 -4.82 6.29
N GLY A 44 21.18 -4.74 6.02
CA GLY A 44 20.19 -4.20 6.96
C GLY A 44 19.80 -2.74 6.74
N ARG A 45 20.49 -2.03 5.85
CA ARG A 45 20.25 -0.59 5.62
C ARG A 45 18.90 -0.33 4.98
N ILE A 46 18.59 -1.07 3.92
CA ILE A 46 17.29 -0.93 3.25
C ILE A 46 16.18 -1.46 4.14
N ASP A 47 16.43 -2.53 4.89
CA ASP A 47 15.46 -3.09 5.84
C ASP A 47 15.06 -2.05 6.90
N ALA A 48 16.02 -1.32 7.46
CA ALA A 48 15.75 -0.25 8.44
C ALA A 48 14.87 0.88 7.86
N ILE A 49 15.10 1.27 6.60
CA ILE A 49 14.30 2.31 5.91
C ILE A 49 12.91 1.76 5.61
N SER A 50 12.84 0.55 5.07
CA SER A 50 11.59 -0.14 4.75
C SER A 50 10.70 -0.25 5.98
N HIS A 51 11.30 -0.55 7.13
CA HIS A 51 10.60 -0.60 8.39
C HIS A 51 9.96 0.73 8.81
N VAL A 52 10.68 1.86 8.70
CA VAL A 52 10.11 3.18 9.03
C VAL A 52 8.89 3.51 8.15
N LEU A 53 8.85 2.97 6.94
CA LEU A 53 7.77 3.16 5.98
C LEU A 53 6.73 2.03 5.98
N ALA A 54 6.95 0.94 6.71
CA ALA A 54 6.04 -0.18 6.73
C ALA A 54 4.71 0.26 7.35
N LEU A 55 3.61 -0.06 6.67
CA LEU A 55 2.23 0.06 7.17
C LEU A 55 1.48 -1.23 6.81
N ASP A 56 0.67 -1.72 7.74
CA ASP A 56 -0.22 -2.86 7.53
C ASP A 56 -1.55 -2.44 6.90
N HIS A 57 -2.06 -1.25 7.25
CA HIS A 57 -3.21 -0.65 6.57
C HIS A 57 -2.94 0.79 6.12
N VAL A 58 -3.61 1.17 5.03
CA VAL A 58 -3.59 2.53 4.45
C VAL A 58 -5.03 3.04 4.33
N TYR A 59 -5.29 4.22 4.88
CA TYR A 59 -6.61 4.85 4.92
C TYR A 59 -6.61 6.22 4.26
N ASN A 60 -7.69 6.51 3.53
CA ASN A 60 -8.01 7.87 3.09
C ASN A 60 -9.45 7.99 2.60
N GLU A 61 -9.81 9.21 2.20
CA GLU A 61 -11.09 9.51 1.55
C GLU A 61 -11.06 9.22 0.04
N TRP A 62 -12.23 9.14 -0.56
CA TRP A 62 -12.43 9.11 -2.01
C TRP A 62 -13.81 9.72 -2.36
N THR A 63 -13.95 10.20 -3.59
CA THR A 63 -15.22 10.72 -4.15
C THR A 63 -15.28 10.55 -5.68
N THR A 64 -16.47 10.30 -6.19
CA THR A 64 -16.85 10.23 -7.61
C THR A 64 -18.19 10.95 -7.83
N GLU A 65 -18.50 11.97 -7.03
CA GLU A 65 -19.79 12.67 -7.04
C GLU A 65 -20.07 13.33 -8.40
N ASN A 66 -21.04 12.77 -9.13
CA ASN A 66 -21.38 13.24 -10.48
C ASN A 66 -21.94 14.68 -10.47
N ALA A 67 -22.69 15.06 -9.42
CA ALA A 67 -23.26 16.41 -9.30
C ALA A 67 -22.19 17.52 -9.24
N LEU A 68 -20.96 17.18 -8.83
CA LEU A 68 -19.85 18.10 -8.74
C LEU A 68 -18.81 17.89 -9.86
N ASN A 69 -19.06 16.95 -10.76
CA ASN A 69 -18.07 16.36 -11.67
C ASN A 69 -16.76 16.04 -10.93
N ALA A 70 -16.88 15.38 -9.77
CA ALA A 70 -15.75 15.08 -8.90
C ALA A 70 -15.07 13.78 -9.32
N SER A 71 -13.74 13.77 -9.30
CA SER A 71 -12.93 12.57 -9.45
C SER A 71 -11.86 12.51 -8.36
N SER A 72 -11.47 11.30 -8.01
CA SER A 72 -10.43 11.06 -7.02
C SER A 72 -9.54 9.88 -7.38
N GLU A 73 -8.28 9.96 -6.97
CA GLU A 73 -7.26 8.95 -7.25
C GLU A 73 -6.34 8.77 -6.05
N TRP A 74 -5.98 7.54 -5.75
CA TRP A 74 -4.96 7.22 -4.75
C TRP A 74 -3.64 6.88 -5.45
N VAL A 75 -2.55 7.45 -4.96
CA VAL A 75 -1.19 7.10 -5.38
C VAL A 75 -0.53 6.36 -4.25
N VAL A 76 -0.32 5.05 -4.44
CA VAL A 76 0.32 4.14 -3.49
C VAL A 76 1.69 3.76 -4.01
N THR A 77 2.74 4.19 -3.31
CA THR A 77 4.14 3.99 -3.71
C THR A 77 4.86 3.10 -2.73
N PHE A 78 5.69 2.18 -3.22
CA PHE A 78 6.56 1.29 -2.45
C PHE A 78 8.04 1.65 -2.63
N PRO A 79 8.58 2.66 -1.92
CA PRO A 79 9.84 3.32 -2.30
C PRO A 79 11.08 2.42 -2.30
N THR A 80 11.04 1.33 -1.53
CA THR A 80 12.16 0.41 -1.41
C THR A 80 11.99 -0.86 -2.24
N LYS A 81 10.85 -1.05 -2.93
CA LYS A 81 10.47 -2.31 -3.59
C LYS A 81 11.54 -2.86 -4.50
N ARG A 82 12.16 -2.01 -5.32
CA ARG A 82 13.20 -2.41 -6.28
C ARG A 82 14.32 -3.24 -5.64
N PHE A 83 14.71 -2.94 -4.40
CA PHE A 83 15.82 -3.62 -3.75
C PHE A 83 15.49 -5.05 -3.31
N TYR A 84 14.20 -5.40 -3.25
CA TYR A 84 13.71 -6.70 -2.81
C TYR A 84 13.28 -7.60 -3.98
N VAL A 85 12.95 -7.02 -5.14
CA VAL A 85 12.30 -7.76 -6.24
C VAL A 85 13.05 -7.68 -7.58
N ASP A 86 13.93 -6.69 -7.77
CA ASP A 86 14.66 -6.52 -9.03
C ASP A 86 15.77 -7.57 -9.16
N ASN A 87 15.65 -8.43 -10.17
CA ASN A 87 16.61 -9.50 -10.48
C ASN A 87 18.05 -8.99 -10.65
N ALA A 88 18.26 -7.75 -11.12
CA ALA A 88 19.59 -7.16 -11.25
C ALA A 88 20.22 -6.81 -9.89
N ILE A 89 19.40 -6.59 -8.86
CA ILE A 89 19.83 -6.23 -7.50
C ILE A 89 19.94 -7.47 -6.61
N ILE A 90 18.92 -8.34 -6.61
CA ILE A 90 18.88 -9.52 -5.73
C ILE A 90 19.73 -10.69 -6.26
N GLY A 91 20.13 -10.65 -7.53
CA GLY A 91 20.81 -11.74 -8.24
C GLY A 91 19.80 -12.54 -9.07
N GLY A 92 20.04 -12.65 -10.38
CA GLY A 92 19.09 -13.30 -11.29
C GLY A 92 18.78 -14.75 -10.87
N GLY A 93 17.49 -15.09 -10.85
CA GLY A 93 17.01 -16.42 -10.44
C GLY A 93 16.87 -16.62 -8.92
N GLN A 94 17.16 -15.60 -8.11
CA GLN A 94 16.83 -15.62 -6.68
C GLN A 94 15.35 -15.33 -6.44
N ALA A 95 14.82 -15.82 -5.31
CA ALA A 95 13.48 -15.46 -4.85
C ALA A 95 13.43 -14.00 -4.39
N ALA A 96 12.24 -13.41 -4.38
CA ALA A 96 12.03 -12.09 -3.79
C ALA A 96 12.33 -12.13 -2.29
N ARG A 97 12.86 -11.01 -1.78
CA ARG A 97 13.15 -10.84 -0.36
C ARG A 97 11.99 -10.19 0.35
N ARG A 98 11.77 -10.59 1.60
CA ARG A 98 10.72 -10.05 2.46
C ARG A 98 10.85 -8.52 2.62
N PRO A 99 9.74 -7.74 2.64
CA PRO A 99 8.35 -8.18 2.75
C PRO A 99 7.63 -8.44 1.42
N PHE A 100 8.33 -8.34 0.30
CA PHE A 100 7.76 -8.59 -1.02
C PHE A 100 7.85 -10.08 -1.36
N THR A 101 6.85 -10.59 -2.08
CA THR A 101 6.67 -12.04 -2.28
C THR A 101 6.90 -12.48 -3.72
N ARG A 102 7.03 -11.52 -4.65
CA ARG A 102 7.26 -11.81 -6.08
C ARG A 102 8.43 -11.03 -6.65
N THR A 103 9.22 -11.70 -7.49
CA THR A 103 10.28 -11.04 -8.26
C THR A 103 9.70 -10.24 -9.42
N PHE A 104 10.46 -9.24 -9.88
CA PHE A 104 10.04 -8.39 -10.98
C PHE A 104 10.05 -9.15 -12.30
N GLY A 105 8.87 -9.25 -12.94
CA GLY A 105 8.68 -9.86 -14.25
C GLY A 105 7.97 -8.94 -15.24
N SER A 106 7.47 -9.53 -16.34
CA SER A 106 6.78 -8.79 -17.41
C SER A 106 5.51 -8.05 -16.95
N SER A 107 4.82 -8.59 -15.93
CA SER A 107 3.63 -7.98 -15.31
C SER A 107 3.96 -7.14 -14.07
N GLY A 108 5.24 -6.93 -13.75
CA GLY A 108 5.70 -6.35 -12.49
C GLY A 108 5.89 -7.40 -11.38
N ALA A 109 6.07 -6.93 -10.14
CA ALA A 109 6.16 -7.76 -8.94
C ALA A 109 4.88 -7.56 -8.11
N CYS A 110 3.86 -8.37 -8.37
CA CYS A 110 2.52 -8.21 -7.80
C CYS A 110 2.43 -8.66 -6.34
N GLU A 111 2.17 -7.71 -5.44
CA GLU A 111 1.82 -8.00 -4.05
C GLU A 111 0.30 -8.04 -3.90
N PRO A 112 -0.30 -9.18 -3.50
CA PRO A 112 -1.73 -9.27 -3.23
C PRO A 112 -2.13 -8.36 -2.07
N VAL A 113 -3.22 -7.62 -2.23
CA VAL A 113 -3.75 -6.72 -1.19
C VAL A 113 -5.22 -7.02 -0.97
N ASN A 114 -5.75 -6.60 0.17
CA ASN A 114 -7.19 -6.57 0.41
C ASN A 114 -7.64 -5.12 0.52
N LEU A 115 -8.90 -4.85 0.19
CA LEU A 115 -9.45 -3.52 0.46
C LEU A 115 -10.95 -3.56 0.70
N THR A 116 -11.41 -2.62 1.52
CA THR A 116 -12.81 -2.39 1.83
C THR A 116 -13.12 -0.92 1.64
N VAL A 117 -14.22 -0.63 0.95
CA VAL A 117 -14.68 0.72 0.66
C VAL A 117 -15.91 1.01 1.48
N PHE A 118 -15.94 2.16 2.14
CA PHE A 118 -17.04 2.62 2.97
C PHE A 118 -17.70 3.85 2.33
N ASP A 119 -19.02 3.96 2.41
CA ASP A 119 -19.73 5.22 2.18
C ASP A 119 -19.68 6.14 3.41
N ARG A 120 -20.31 7.31 3.32
CA ARG A 120 -20.36 8.28 4.44
C ARG A 120 -21.21 7.79 5.61
N GLU A 121 -22.12 6.87 5.35
CA GLU A 121 -23.03 6.25 6.30
C GLU A 121 -22.47 4.92 6.87
N GLU A 122 -21.18 4.66 6.66
CA GLU A 122 -20.45 3.47 7.15
C GLU A 122 -20.96 2.12 6.59
N ASN A 123 -21.78 2.14 5.55
CA ASN A 123 -22.01 0.93 4.77
C ASN A 123 -20.73 0.60 4.00
N PHE A 124 -20.46 -0.69 3.81
CA PHE A 124 -19.21 -1.12 3.22
C PHE A 124 -19.40 -2.09 2.07
N LEU A 125 -18.46 -2.06 1.14
CA LEU A 125 -18.29 -3.01 0.06
C LEU A 125 -16.88 -3.56 0.13
N GLN A 126 -16.77 -4.87 0.20
CA GLN A 126 -15.49 -5.51 -0.02
C GLN A 126 -15.23 -5.62 -1.52
N ILE A 127 -14.06 -5.21 -1.94
CA ILE A 127 -13.65 -5.27 -3.33
C ILE A 127 -12.84 -6.54 -3.54
N LEU A 128 -13.18 -7.26 -4.60
CA LEU A 128 -12.60 -8.58 -4.89
C LEU A 128 -11.57 -8.53 -6.02
N ASP A 129 -11.55 -7.45 -6.81
CA ASP A 129 -10.61 -7.28 -7.92
C ASP A 129 -10.50 -5.81 -8.35
N PHE A 130 -9.38 -5.48 -9.01
CA PHE A 130 -9.22 -4.25 -9.77
C PHE A 130 -9.71 -4.43 -11.21
N SER A 131 -10.03 -3.33 -11.87
CA SER A 131 -10.27 -3.27 -13.31
C SER A 131 -9.20 -2.39 -13.99
N PRO A 132 -8.49 -2.88 -15.03
CA PRO A 132 -8.46 -4.27 -15.48
C PRO A 132 -7.88 -5.20 -14.41
N SER A 133 -8.32 -6.46 -14.42
CA SER A 133 -7.85 -7.49 -13.50
C SER A 133 -6.34 -7.68 -13.64
N ALA A 134 -5.63 -7.71 -12.52
CA ALA A 134 -4.20 -7.96 -12.50
C ALA A 134 -3.91 -9.46 -12.35
N VAL A 135 -2.72 -9.90 -12.78
CA VAL A 135 -2.24 -11.26 -12.48
C VAL A 135 -2.05 -11.37 -10.97
N GLY A 136 -2.91 -12.14 -10.31
CA GLY A 136 -2.99 -12.21 -8.85
C GLY A 136 -4.27 -11.60 -8.24
N GLY A 137 -5.21 -11.13 -9.08
CA GLY A 137 -6.47 -10.52 -8.64
C GLY A 137 -6.24 -9.12 -8.09
N LEU A 138 -6.73 -8.86 -6.88
CA LEU A 138 -6.53 -7.61 -6.16
C LEU A 138 -5.05 -7.48 -5.73
N ALA A 139 -4.20 -6.88 -6.58
CA ALA A 139 -2.76 -6.79 -6.34
C ALA A 139 -2.12 -5.50 -6.85
N LEU A 140 -1.05 -5.06 -6.17
CA LEU A 140 -0.25 -3.89 -6.51
C LEU A 140 1.12 -4.30 -7.06
N CYS A 141 1.30 -4.15 -8.38
CA CYS A 141 2.41 -4.75 -9.11
C CYS A 141 3.62 -3.85 -9.34
N ARG A 142 3.45 -2.55 -9.22
CA ARG A 142 4.49 -1.58 -9.53
C ARG A 142 5.02 -0.93 -8.26
N GLU A 143 6.11 -0.18 -8.42
CA GLU A 143 6.63 0.69 -7.38
C GLU A 143 5.64 1.83 -7.11
N VAL A 144 5.03 2.41 -8.15
CA VAL A 144 3.97 3.41 -8.05
C VAL A 144 2.68 2.81 -8.62
N ASN A 145 1.62 2.81 -7.84
CA ASN A 145 0.31 2.29 -8.21
C ASN A 145 -0.72 3.41 -8.09
N VAL A 146 -1.49 3.63 -9.15
CA VAL A 146 -2.61 4.59 -9.15
C VAL A 146 -3.89 3.80 -9.06
N ILE A 147 -4.67 4.03 -8.00
CA ILE A 147 -5.98 3.43 -7.80
C ILE A 147 -7.04 4.49 -8.10
N THR A 148 -8.01 4.15 -8.94
CA THR A 148 -9.09 5.03 -9.37
C THR A 148 -10.44 4.48 -8.91
N PHE A 149 -11.45 5.34 -8.88
CA PHE A 149 -12.80 4.99 -8.44
C PHE A 149 -13.81 5.30 -9.55
N ASN A 150 -14.56 4.31 -10.00
CA ASN A 150 -15.57 4.41 -11.06
C ASN A 150 -15.11 5.11 -12.36
N GLN A 151 -13.81 5.11 -12.66
CA GLN A 151 -13.27 5.67 -13.89
C GLN A 151 -13.26 4.62 -15.00
N THR A 152 -13.56 5.05 -16.23
CA THR A 152 -13.71 4.14 -17.39
C THR A 152 -12.77 4.46 -18.56
N GLY A 153 -11.91 5.47 -18.43
CA GLY A 153 -10.94 5.84 -19.47
C GLY A 153 -9.73 4.90 -19.54
N ASP A 154 -8.98 4.96 -20.65
CA ASP A 154 -7.72 4.22 -20.84
C ASP A 154 -6.58 4.74 -19.94
N VAL A 155 -6.74 5.97 -19.45
CA VAL A 155 -5.86 6.63 -18.49
C VAL A 155 -6.70 7.22 -17.36
N SER A 156 -6.07 7.43 -16.20
CA SER A 156 -6.75 8.05 -15.06
C SER A 156 -7.06 9.54 -15.27
N ASP A 157 -8.16 10.03 -14.71
CA ASP A 157 -8.67 11.39 -14.91
C ASP A 157 -7.76 12.52 -14.38
N ILE A 158 -7.04 12.29 -13.28
CA ILE A 158 -6.18 13.28 -12.61
C ILE A 158 -4.74 13.13 -13.06
N PHE A 159 -4.17 11.93 -12.96
CA PHE A 159 -2.74 11.70 -13.23
C PHE A 159 -2.44 11.17 -14.63
N ALA A 160 -3.46 10.96 -15.48
CA ALA A 160 -3.30 10.37 -16.80
C ALA A 160 -2.51 9.06 -16.77
N SER A 161 -2.68 8.27 -15.70
CA SER A 161 -1.92 7.03 -15.52
C SER A 161 -2.46 5.94 -16.44
N PRO A 162 -1.67 5.42 -17.40
CA PRO A 162 -2.09 4.33 -18.29
C PRO A 162 -2.07 2.95 -17.60
N THR A 163 -1.66 2.92 -16.33
CA THR A 163 -1.57 1.68 -15.54
C THR A 163 -2.42 1.74 -14.28
N ALA A 164 -3.40 2.64 -14.27
CA ALA A 164 -4.34 2.76 -13.19
C ALA A 164 -5.09 1.45 -12.92
N ARG A 165 -5.56 1.32 -11.68
CA ARG A 165 -6.33 0.20 -11.17
C ARG A 165 -7.65 0.73 -10.66
N ASN A 166 -8.71 0.51 -11.43
CA ASN A 166 -10.02 1.02 -11.10
C ASN A 166 -10.76 0.10 -10.14
N ILE A 167 -11.40 0.69 -9.15
CA ILE A 167 -12.35 0.06 -8.25
C ILE A 167 -13.75 0.49 -8.66
N ARG A 168 -14.68 -0.47 -8.72
CA ARG A 168 -16.10 -0.19 -8.91
C ARG A 168 -16.79 -0.14 -7.55
N THR A 169 -17.33 1.01 -7.16
CA THR A 169 -17.98 1.22 -5.85
C THR A 169 -19.50 1.05 -5.93
N VAL A 170 -19.93 0.02 -6.67
CA VAL A 170 -21.33 -0.26 -6.95
C VAL A 170 -21.73 -1.59 -6.32
N GLU A 171 -22.70 -1.54 -5.42
CA GLU A 171 -23.39 -2.72 -4.89
C GLU A 171 -24.54 -3.10 -5.81
N GLN A 172 -24.50 -4.33 -6.35
CA GLN A 172 -25.56 -4.85 -7.19
C GLN A 172 -26.07 -6.18 -6.64
N THR A 173 -27.06 -6.09 -5.76
CA THR A 173 -27.78 -7.27 -5.25
C THR A 173 -28.97 -7.58 -6.15
N ILE A 174 -29.08 -8.82 -6.63
CA ILE A 174 -30.21 -9.25 -7.47
C ILE A 174 -31.54 -8.96 -6.75
N GLY A 175 -32.45 -8.26 -7.43
CA GLY A 175 -33.76 -7.91 -6.88
C GLY A 175 -33.79 -6.65 -6.01
N ASN A 176 -32.65 -5.97 -5.79
CA ASN A 176 -32.56 -4.69 -5.10
C ASN A 176 -32.11 -3.58 -6.06
N PRO A 177 -32.48 -2.31 -5.79
CA PRO A 177 -31.92 -1.19 -6.54
C PRO A 177 -30.40 -1.15 -6.38
N THR A 178 -29.71 -0.88 -7.49
CA THR A 178 -28.26 -0.67 -7.50
C THR A 178 -27.90 0.48 -6.57
N LYS A 179 -27.06 0.22 -5.57
CA LYS A 179 -26.54 1.26 -4.68
C LYS A 179 -25.15 1.64 -5.16
N VAL A 180 -24.98 2.91 -5.52
CA VAL A 180 -23.69 3.47 -5.92
C VAL A 180 -23.16 4.27 -4.74
N PHE A 181 -21.98 3.92 -4.27
CA PHE A 181 -21.29 4.75 -3.31
C PHE A 181 -20.58 5.82 -4.14
N GLU A 182 -20.86 7.10 -3.85
CA GLU A 182 -20.25 8.22 -4.58
C GLU A 182 -19.14 8.90 -3.77
N ARG A 183 -19.05 8.65 -2.47
CA ARG A 183 -18.04 9.24 -1.57
C ARG A 183 -17.93 8.45 -0.28
N GLY A 184 -16.76 8.51 0.34
CA GLY A 184 -16.51 7.94 1.65
C GLY A 184 -15.02 7.71 1.84
N TRP A 185 -14.66 6.62 2.50
CA TRP A 185 -13.27 6.28 2.78
C TRP A 185 -12.96 4.83 2.38
N MET A 186 -11.68 4.51 2.25
CA MET A 186 -11.22 3.16 1.92
C MET A 186 -10.18 2.71 2.95
N ASP A 187 -10.23 1.43 3.28
CA ASP A 187 -9.18 0.68 3.98
C ASP A 187 -8.47 -0.21 2.96
N LEU A 188 -7.17 0.01 2.78
CA LEU A 188 -6.28 -0.85 1.99
C LEU A 188 -5.37 -1.64 2.93
N ASP A 189 -5.62 -2.93 3.04
CA ASP A 189 -4.83 -3.89 3.81
C ASP A 189 -3.65 -4.39 2.95
N LEU A 190 -2.45 -4.14 3.48
CA LEU A 190 -1.16 -4.47 2.91
C LEU A 190 -0.46 -5.62 3.64
N ALA A 191 -0.99 -6.13 4.76
CA ALA A 191 -0.33 -7.20 5.50
C ALA A 191 -0.52 -8.58 4.87
N GLY A 192 -1.48 -8.71 3.95
CA GLY A 192 -1.75 -9.96 3.23
C GLY A 192 -2.36 -11.04 4.13
N PHE A 193 -2.80 -10.67 5.34
CA PHE A 193 -3.50 -11.59 6.20
C PHE A 193 -4.95 -11.76 5.78
N GLY A 194 -5.45 -12.99 5.85
CA GLY A 194 -6.89 -13.26 5.95
C GLY A 194 -7.45 -12.90 7.32
N ASN A 195 -7.07 -11.76 7.91
CA ASN A 195 -7.50 -11.41 9.25
C ASN A 195 -8.97 -10.97 9.25
N GLY A 196 -9.85 -11.95 9.43
CA GLY A 196 -11.20 -11.73 9.96
C GLY A 196 -12.38 -11.89 9.01
N ASN A 197 -12.18 -12.18 7.72
CA ASN A 197 -13.30 -12.51 6.83
C ASN A 197 -13.56 -14.03 6.79
N PRO A 198 -14.68 -14.55 7.32
CA PRO A 198 -15.02 -15.98 7.28
C PRO A 198 -15.44 -16.50 5.89
N PHE A 199 -15.58 -15.64 4.88
CA PHE A 199 -16.14 -15.97 3.57
C PHE A 199 -15.14 -15.98 2.40
N LEU A 200 -13.89 -15.54 2.60
CA LEU A 200 -12.86 -15.65 1.56
C LEU A 200 -11.55 -16.16 2.18
N PRO A 201 -11.05 -17.33 1.76
CA PRO A 201 -9.69 -17.70 2.12
C PRO A 201 -8.75 -16.66 1.51
N PRO A 202 -7.78 -16.10 2.28
CA PRO A 202 -6.68 -15.36 1.68
C PRO A 202 -6.01 -16.25 0.61
N PRO A 203 -5.29 -15.68 -0.38
CA PRO A 203 -4.31 -16.46 -1.11
C PRO A 203 -3.42 -17.15 -0.08
N VAL A 204 -3.60 -18.46 0.08
CA VAL A 204 -2.96 -19.22 1.17
C VAL A 204 -1.44 -19.02 1.06
N GLY A 205 -0.83 -18.43 2.08
CA GLY A 205 0.63 -18.33 2.20
C GLY A 205 1.30 -17.07 1.68
N VAL A 206 0.60 -15.95 1.48
CA VAL A 206 1.22 -14.67 1.11
C VAL A 206 1.06 -13.63 2.22
N GLU A 207 1.84 -13.82 3.27
CA GLU A 207 1.92 -12.87 4.40
C GLU A 207 3.04 -11.87 4.12
N HIS A 208 2.72 -10.58 4.09
CA HIS A 208 3.73 -9.52 3.93
C HIS A 208 4.34 -9.24 5.29
N THR A 209 5.46 -9.92 5.55
CA THR A 209 6.24 -9.76 6.78
C THR A 209 7.64 -9.28 6.45
N SER A 210 8.17 -8.36 7.24
CA SER A 210 9.60 -8.09 7.22
C SER A 210 10.37 -9.37 7.58
N ARG A 211 11.65 -9.43 7.21
CA ARG A 211 12.55 -10.33 7.92
C ARG A 211 12.59 -9.96 9.41
N VAL A 212 13.04 -10.90 10.23
CA VAL A 212 13.24 -10.67 11.66
C VAL A 212 14.38 -9.66 11.85
N SER A 213 14.15 -8.65 12.69
CA SER A 213 15.19 -7.71 13.14
C SER A 213 16.23 -8.43 14.01
N ASN A 214 17.38 -7.83 14.26
CA ASN A 214 18.35 -8.40 15.21
C ASN A 214 17.84 -8.44 16.65
N ASP A 215 16.77 -7.69 16.96
CA ASP A 215 16.11 -7.68 18.28
C ASP A 215 14.89 -8.63 18.33
N GLY A 216 14.61 -9.38 17.26
CA GLY A 216 13.48 -10.33 17.20
C GLY A 216 12.16 -9.75 16.67
N ASP A 217 12.14 -8.51 16.20
CA ASP A 217 10.90 -7.88 15.71
C ASP A 217 10.55 -8.34 14.29
N VAL A 218 9.27 -8.59 14.05
CA VAL A 218 8.67 -8.83 12.73
C VAL A 218 7.57 -7.80 12.49
N PHE A 219 7.63 -7.12 11.35
CA PHE A 219 6.66 -6.11 10.95
C PHE A 219 5.76 -6.63 9.85
N TYR A 220 4.49 -6.27 9.92
CA TYR A 220 3.48 -6.66 8.94
C TYR A 220 3.19 -5.52 7.99
N GLY A 221 2.86 -5.87 6.75
CA GLY A 221 2.55 -4.91 5.71
C GLY A 221 3.70 -4.66 4.73
N LEU A 222 3.58 -3.56 4.00
CA LEU A 222 4.52 -3.17 2.97
C LEU A 222 5.09 -1.76 3.24
N PRO A 223 6.36 -1.48 2.88
CA PRO A 223 6.93 -0.15 2.96
C PRO A 223 6.22 0.79 1.98
N VAL A 224 5.37 1.68 2.47
CA VAL A 224 4.42 2.42 1.64
C VAL A 224 4.39 3.91 1.99
N VAL A 225 4.27 4.73 0.96
CA VAL A 225 4.00 6.17 1.04
C VAL A 225 3.01 6.55 -0.04
N GLY A 226 2.36 7.70 0.11
CA GLY A 226 1.44 8.16 -0.90
C GLY A 226 0.45 9.19 -0.40
N PHE A 227 -0.53 9.45 -1.25
CA PHE A 227 -1.58 10.42 -1.03
C PHE A 227 -2.81 10.07 -1.86
N TRP A 228 -3.96 10.60 -1.47
CA TRP A 228 -5.08 10.71 -2.40
C TRP A 228 -5.16 12.13 -2.94
N ALA A 229 -5.62 12.26 -4.18
CA ALA A 229 -5.88 13.52 -4.84
C ALA A 229 -7.35 13.59 -5.27
N VAL A 230 -7.88 14.81 -5.29
CA VAL A 230 -9.24 15.13 -5.71
C VAL A 230 -9.25 16.25 -6.72
N ARG A 231 -10.13 16.13 -7.70
CA ARG A 231 -10.55 17.22 -8.58
C ARG A 231 -12.05 17.40 -8.46
N ILE A 232 -12.50 18.62 -8.32
CA ILE A 232 -13.91 19.01 -8.33
C ILE A 232 -14.06 20.17 -9.29
N GLU A 233 -14.90 20.05 -10.31
CA GLU A 233 -15.09 21.15 -11.28
C GLU A 233 -16.27 22.06 -10.93
N ASN A 234 -17.21 21.56 -10.11
CA ASN A 234 -18.39 22.29 -9.65
C ASN A 234 -19.09 23.05 -10.79
N GLN A 235 -19.43 22.32 -11.86
CA GLN A 235 -20.18 22.84 -12.98
C GLN A 235 -21.66 22.97 -12.59
N ALA A 236 -21.99 23.98 -11.78
CA ALA A 236 -23.38 24.41 -11.64
C ALA A 236 -23.88 24.79 -13.04
N GLN A 237 -25.00 24.17 -13.47
CA GLN A 237 -25.54 24.28 -14.83
C GLN A 237 -25.60 25.74 -15.34
N GLY A 238 -24.61 26.18 -16.12
CA GLY A 238 -24.63 27.45 -16.85
C GLY A 238 -23.71 28.58 -16.34
N GLU A 239 -22.92 28.39 -15.28
CA GLU A 239 -21.91 29.37 -14.85
C GLU A 239 -20.48 28.84 -15.03
N SER A 240 -19.49 29.74 -15.11
CA SER A 240 -18.07 29.37 -15.18
C SER A 240 -17.70 28.64 -13.88
N GLY A 241 -17.66 27.31 -13.93
CA GLY A 241 -17.49 26.46 -12.75
C GLY A 241 -16.21 26.77 -11.97
N ASN A 242 -16.31 26.73 -10.65
CA ASN A 242 -15.15 26.88 -9.77
C ASN A 242 -14.44 25.52 -9.64
N ASN A 243 -13.21 25.44 -10.12
CA ASN A 243 -12.40 24.23 -10.02
C ASN A 243 -11.63 24.19 -8.69
N TYR A 244 -11.75 23.09 -7.96
CA TYR A 244 -11.01 22.81 -6.74
C TYR A 244 -10.15 21.56 -6.92
N GLY A 245 -8.98 21.57 -6.30
CA GLY A 245 -8.08 20.43 -6.25
C GLY A 245 -7.47 20.30 -4.87
N GLY A 246 -7.15 19.08 -4.47
CA GLY A 246 -6.50 18.81 -3.20
C GLY A 246 -5.65 17.55 -3.26
N LEU A 247 -4.62 17.51 -2.42
CA LEU A 247 -3.77 16.35 -2.23
C LEU A 247 -3.56 16.15 -0.74
N TYR A 248 -3.87 14.95 -0.25
CA TYR A 248 -3.78 14.65 1.18
C TYR A 248 -3.06 13.32 1.39
N ARG A 249 -2.04 13.35 2.25
CA ARG A 249 -1.25 12.17 2.61
C ARG A 249 -2.16 11.06 3.14
N HIS A 250 -1.81 9.82 2.82
CA HIS A 250 -2.43 8.66 3.44
C HIS A 250 -2.20 8.63 4.96
N LYS A 251 -3.22 8.17 5.67
CA LYS A 251 -3.10 7.70 7.05
C LYS A 251 -2.81 6.20 7.01
N GLY A 252 -2.29 5.63 8.08
CA GLY A 252 -2.08 4.19 8.16
C GLY A 252 -1.82 3.74 9.58
N SER A 253 -1.96 2.43 9.79
CA SER A 253 -1.53 1.72 10.99
C SER A 253 -0.22 0.99 10.73
N ARG A 254 0.42 0.53 11.79
CA ARG A 254 1.50 -0.46 11.71
C ARG A 254 1.12 -1.68 12.50
N ARG A 255 1.80 -2.80 12.32
CA ARG A 255 1.72 -3.93 13.25
C ARG A 255 3.07 -4.58 13.35
N CYS A 256 3.43 -4.97 14.56
CA CYS A 256 4.62 -5.77 14.80
C CYS A 256 4.38 -6.83 15.87
N GLU A 257 5.19 -7.89 15.79
CA GLU A 257 5.30 -8.97 16.76
C GLU A 257 6.76 -9.18 17.16
N ASN A 258 7.00 -9.46 18.45
CA ASN A 258 8.29 -9.87 18.98
C ASN A 258 8.07 -10.96 20.05
N ASP A 259 8.65 -12.15 19.85
CA ASP A 259 8.55 -13.29 20.78
C ASP A 259 9.27 -13.04 22.13
N THR A 260 10.05 -11.97 22.23
CA THR A 260 10.81 -11.58 23.43
C THR A 260 10.15 -10.38 24.10
N VAL A 261 9.14 -10.64 24.94
CA VAL A 261 8.55 -9.71 25.94
C VAL A 261 8.26 -8.27 25.44
N GLY A 262 7.13 -8.08 24.76
CA GLY A 262 6.18 -7.01 25.10
C GLY A 262 6.36 -5.57 24.56
N THR A 263 7.32 -5.27 23.68
CA THR A 263 7.45 -3.91 23.10
C THR A 263 6.83 -3.73 21.73
N CYS A 264 6.65 -4.82 20.99
CA CYS A 264 6.07 -4.85 19.64
C CYS A 264 4.96 -5.90 19.60
N GLY A 265 3.85 -5.68 20.32
CA GLY A 265 2.75 -6.64 20.39
C GLY A 265 1.42 -5.95 20.10
N GLY A 266 0.98 -5.98 18.85
CA GLY A 266 -0.35 -5.50 18.43
C GLY A 266 -0.35 -4.60 17.19
N THR A 267 -1.56 -4.18 16.78
CA THR A 267 -1.78 -3.12 15.80
C THR A 267 -1.42 -1.76 16.43
N LEU A 268 -0.41 -1.11 15.86
CA LEU A 268 0.17 0.20 16.18
C LEU A 268 -0.53 1.36 15.45
#